data_AF-A0A538EL93-F1
#
_entry.id   AF-A0A538EL93-F1
#
_cell.length_a   1.000
_cell.length_b   1.000
_cell.length_c   1.000
_cell.angle_alpha   90.00
_cell.angle_beta   90.00
_cell.angle_gamma   90.00
#
_symmetry.space_group_name_H-M   'P 1'
#
loop_
_entity.id
_entity.type
_entity.pdbx_description
1 polymer ?
#
loop_
_entity_poly.entity_id
_entity_poly.type
_entity_poly.pdbx_seq_one_letter_code
_entity_poly.pdbx_strand_id
1 'polypeptide(L)'
;MELSTADLWDTIAYEAGRESDLWSAALRPRDEQNREPVFSALGEQRYALGIETIYEGYLLHYGTSRLFAPEDGDAALLLGDYLYAHGLVRIEQAGSVEAVNDLAELIAICAYLRAEDVPGDGAAWAATAATLGRGALDEGRSSLRLDNDPSPLERLARATAGDAHVDAALAAHRVRLR
;
A
#
# COMPACT_ATOMS: atom_id res chain seq x y z
N MET A 1 -6.70 -19.09 9.54
CA MET A 1 -7.82 -19.13 8.58
C MET A 1 -7.43 -18.17 7.48
N GLU A 2 -7.29 -18.66 6.24
CA GLU A 2 -6.95 -17.81 5.10
C GLU A 2 -8.14 -16.89 4.79
N LEU A 3 -7.91 -15.57 4.73
CA LEU A 3 -8.91 -14.61 4.26
C LEU A 3 -8.97 -14.68 2.73
N SER A 4 -10.16 -14.85 2.15
CA SER A 4 -10.31 -14.70 0.71
C SER A 4 -10.13 -13.23 0.31
N THR A 5 -9.86 -12.96 -0.97
CA THR A 5 -9.78 -11.58 -1.48
C THR A 5 -11.07 -10.81 -1.25
N ALA A 6 -12.23 -11.46 -1.35
CA ALA A 6 -13.52 -10.82 -1.05
C ALA A 6 -13.62 -10.41 0.43
N ASP A 7 -13.15 -11.29 1.33
CA ASP A 7 -13.13 -11.03 2.78
C ASP A 7 -12.19 -9.88 3.14
N LEU A 8 -11.09 -9.72 2.42
CA LEU A 8 -10.12 -8.62 2.64
C LEU A 8 -10.79 -7.25 2.49
N TRP A 9 -11.44 -7.00 1.35
CA TRP A 9 -12.06 -5.70 1.06
C TRP A 9 -13.24 -5.42 1.98
N ASP A 10 -14.06 -6.44 2.23
CA ASP A 10 -15.20 -6.31 3.14
C ASP A 10 -14.71 -6.03 4.57
N THR A 11 -13.57 -6.60 4.99
CA THR A 11 -12.93 -6.30 6.29
C THR A 11 -12.44 -4.86 6.36
N ILE A 12 -11.75 -4.35 5.34
CA ILE A 12 -11.29 -2.95 5.31
C ILE A 12 -12.48 -2.00 5.42
N ALA A 13 -13.51 -2.21 4.59
CA ALA A 13 -14.70 -1.36 4.59
C ALA A 13 -15.48 -1.44 5.91
N TYR A 14 -15.69 -2.65 6.44
CA TYR A 14 -16.42 -2.87 7.69
C TYR A 14 -15.71 -2.24 8.89
N GLU A 15 -14.40 -2.44 9.03
CA GLU A 15 -13.66 -1.90 10.17
C GLU A 15 -13.51 -0.38 10.10
N ALA A 16 -13.36 0.19 8.90
CA ALA A 16 -13.44 1.64 8.73
C ALA A 16 -14.83 2.15 9.16
N GLY A 17 -15.90 1.51 8.71
CA GLY A 17 -17.25 1.92 9.07
C GLY A 17 -17.57 1.79 10.57
N ARG A 18 -16.93 0.85 11.27
CA ARG A 18 -17.05 0.71 12.74
C ARG A 18 -16.40 1.85 13.51
N GLU A 19 -15.33 2.42 12.97
CA GLU A 19 -14.58 3.48 13.62
C GLU A 19 -15.23 4.85 13.36
N SER A 20 -15.85 5.06 12.19
CA SER A 20 -16.53 6.31 11.88
C SER A 20 -17.66 6.19 10.85
N ASP A 21 -18.80 6.82 11.15
CA ASP A 21 -19.91 7.00 10.19
C ASP A 21 -19.46 7.80 8.96
N LEU A 22 -18.48 8.71 9.10
CA LEU A 22 -17.91 9.46 7.98
C LEU A 22 -17.24 8.54 6.97
N TRP A 23 -16.54 7.51 7.44
CA TRP A 23 -15.87 6.56 6.54
C TRP A 23 -16.85 5.59 5.90
N SER A 24 -17.92 5.23 6.62
CA SER A 24 -19.07 4.54 6.03
C SER A 24 -19.69 5.35 4.89
N ALA A 25 -19.89 6.65 5.10
CA ALA A 25 -20.44 7.54 4.08
C ALA A 25 -19.51 7.74 2.86
N ALA A 26 -18.20 7.63 3.08
CA ALA A 26 -17.19 7.72 2.02
C ALA A 26 -17.05 6.43 1.19
N LEU A 27 -17.69 5.31 1.54
CA LEU A 27 -17.60 4.08 0.77
C LEU A 27 -18.26 4.23 -0.60
N ARG A 28 -17.52 3.83 -1.64
CA ARG A 28 -18.08 3.70 -2.99
C ARG A 28 -19.18 2.63 -3.01
N PRO A 29 -20.22 2.78 -3.85
CA PRO A 29 -21.14 1.70 -4.17
C PRO A 29 -20.38 0.41 -4.54
N ARG A 30 -20.90 -0.75 -4.12
CA ARG A 30 -20.17 -2.02 -4.20
C ARG A 30 -19.75 -2.38 -5.63
N ASP A 31 -20.57 -2.04 -6.61
CA ASP A 31 -20.34 -2.23 -8.04
C ASP A 31 -19.32 -1.27 -8.66
N GLU A 32 -19.01 -0.17 -7.98
CA GLU A 32 -17.99 0.81 -8.37
C GLU A 32 -16.63 0.55 -7.70
N GLN A 33 -16.56 -0.40 -6.76
CA GLN A 33 -15.31 -0.71 -6.05
C GLN A 33 -14.36 -1.54 -6.90
N ASN A 34 -13.10 -1.11 -7.00
CA ASN A 34 -12.05 -1.86 -7.69
C ASN A 34 -11.33 -2.80 -6.70
N ARG A 35 -11.80 -4.05 -6.59
CA ARG A 35 -11.35 -5.02 -5.58
C ARG A 35 -10.17 -5.90 -6.03
N GLU A 36 -9.29 -5.35 -6.87
CA GLU A 36 -8.09 -6.06 -7.31
C GLU A 36 -6.90 -5.77 -6.37
N PRO A 37 -6.23 -6.81 -5.84
CA PRO A 37 -4.98 -6.63 -5.10
C PRO A 37 -3.89 -6.09 -6.04
N VAL A 38 -2.99 -5.27 -5.50
CA VAL A 38 -1.88 -4.70 -6.28
C VAL A 38 -0.57 -5.21 -5.75
N PHE A 39 -0.15 -4.75 -4.56
CA PHE A 39 1.15 -5.09 -4.02
C PHE A 39 1.12 -6.30 -3.09
N SER A 40 -0.02 -6.59 -2.45
CA SER A 40 -0.13 -7.80 -1.62
C SER A 40 0.09 -9.10 -2.40
N ALA A 41 -0.18 -9.09 -3.71
CA ALA A 41 0.06 -10.22 -4.61
C ALA A 41 1.55 -10.56 -4.80
N LEU A 42 2.47 -9.68 -4.42
CA LEU A 42 3.91 -9.89 -4.54
C LEU A 42 4.53 -10.55 -3.29
N GLY A 43 3.80 -10.58 -2.18
CA GLY A 43 4.32 -10.91 -0.86
C GLY A 43 3.61 -12.09 -0.18
N GLU A 44 3.84 -12.22 1.12
CA GLU A 44 3.23 -13.27 1.92
C GLU A 44 1.78 -12.95 2.26
N GLN A 45 0.88 -13.92 2.07
CA GLN A 45 -0.58 -13.75 2.26
C GLN A 45 -0.95 -13.23 3.66
N ARG A 46 -0.17 -13.56 4.70
CA ARG A 46 -0.43 -13.10 6.08
C ARG A 46 -0.38 -11.57 6.22
N TYR A 47 0.32 -10.88 5.33
CA TYR A 47 0.44 -9.42 5.33
C TYR A 47 -0.54 -8.73 4.38
N ALA A 48 -1.30 -9.48 3.58
CA ALA A 48 -2.12 -8.93 2.49
C ALA A 48 -3.13 -7.89 2.97
N LEU A 49 -3.86 -8.18 4.06
CA LEU A 49 -4.83 -7.24 4.62
C LEU A 49 -4.17 -5.92 5.05
N GLY A 50 -3.02 -6.00 5.73
CA GLY A 50 -2.27 -4.81 6.14
C GLY A 50 -1.75 -4.00 4.95
N ILE A 51 -1.09 -4.67 3.99
CA ILE A 51 -0.54 -4.04 2.79
C ILE A 51 -1.63 -3.30 2.00
N GLU A 52 -2.76 -3.95 1.73
CA GLU A 52 -3.83 -3.33 0.94
C GLU A 52 -4.57 -2.23 1.69
N THR A 53 -4.60 -2.30 3.03
CA THR A 53 -5.11 -1.18 3.85
C THR A 53 -4.23 0.05 3.69
N ILE A 54 -2.91 -0.13 3.86
CA ILE A 54 -1.96 0.99 3.73
C ILE A 54 -2.01 1.53 2.31
N TYR A 55 -2.12 0.65 1.30
CA TYR A 55 -2.21 1.09 -0.09
C TYR A 55 -3.51 1.87 -0.38
N GLU A 56 -4.64 1.54 0.27
CA GLU A 56 -5.83 2.41 0.22
C GLU A 56 -5.57 3.80 0.81
N GLY A 57 -4.86 3.87 1.94
CA GLY A 57 -4.45 5.15 2.53
C GLY A 57 -3.57 5.96 1.58
N TYR A 58 -2.60 5.30 0.94
CA TYR A 58 -1.71 5.90 -0.06
C TYR A 58 -2.50 6.49 -1.24
N LEU A 59 -3.48 5.74 -1.75
CA LEU A 59 -4.31 6.20 -2.86
C LEU A 59 -5.22 7.36 -2.45
N LEU A 60 -5.65 7.46 -1.19
CA LEU A 60 -6.39 8.64 -0.73
C LEU A 60 -5.53 9.90 -0.73
N HIS A 61 -4.26 9.79 -0.34
CA HIS A 61 -3.34 10.92 -0.34
C HIS A 61 -2.89 11.32 -1.76
N TYR A 62 -2.61 10.35 -2.63
CA TYR A 62 -1.83 10.60 -3.86
C TYR A 62 -2.46 10.07 -5.15
N GLY A 63 -3.64 9.43 -5.07
CA GLY A 63 -4.22 8.70 -6.18
C GLY A 63 -5.74 8.63 -6.17
N THR A 64 -6.27 7.54 -6.70
CA THR A 64 -7.70 7.22 -6.71
C THR A 64 -7.92 5.97 -5.87
N SER A 65 -8.49 6.15 -4.66
CA SER A 65 -8.85 5.03 -3.78
C SER A 65 -9.84 4.09 -4.46
N ARG A 66 -9.64 2.79 -4.20
CA ARG A 66 -10.43 1.71 -4.76
C ARG A 66 -11.76 1.52 -4.03
N LEU A 67 -11.76 1.76 -2.71
CA LEU A 67 -12.93 1.56 -1.86
C LEU A 67 -13.66 2.85 -1.52
N PHE A 68 -12.95 3.97 -1.47
CA PHE A 68 -13.47 5.19 -0.89
C PHE A 68 -13.50 6.34 -1.91
N ALA A 69 -14.50 7.21 -1.74
CA ALA A 69 -14.67 8.49 -2.41
C ALA A 69 -15.11 9.53 -1.36
N PRO A 70 -14.18 9.99 -0.49
CA PRO A 70 -14.49 11.04 0.48
C PRO A 70 -14.98 12.32 -0.20
N GLU A 71 -15.81 13.08 0.50
CA GLU A 71 -16.45 14.30 -0.03
C GLU A 71 -15.44 15.39 -0.42
N ASP A 72 -14.35 15.51 0.34
CA ASP A 72 -13.32 16.52 0.14
C ASP A 72 -11.90 16.02 0.47
N GLY A 73 -10.92 16.90 0.29
CA GLY A 73 -9.50 16.60 0.51
C GLY A 73 -9.14 16.41 1.99
N ASP A 74 -9.81 17.08 2.92
CA ASP A 74 -9.53 16.97 4.34
C ASP A 74 -10.05 15.63 4.89
N ALA A 75 -11.23 15.21 4.46
CA ALA A 75 -11.77 13.87 4.74
C ALA A 75 -10.90 12.77 4.12
N ALA A 76 -10.38 12.98 2.91
CA ALA A 76 -9.44 12.06 2.28
C ALA A 76 -8.11 11.95 3.05
N LEU A 77 -7.58 13.08 3.55
CA LEU A 77 -6.37 13.11 4.36
C LEU A 77 -6.55 12.32 5.66
N LEU A 78 -7.63 12.58 6.42
CA LEU A 78 -7.88 11.90 7.70
C LEU A 78 -8.18 10.41 7.53
N LEU A 79 -8.93 10.02 6.50
CA LEU A 79 -9.16 8.62 6.20
C LEU A 79 -7.87 7.93 5.76
N GLY A 80 -7.01 8.61 4.99
CA GLY A 80 -5.69 8.13 4.63
C GLY A 80 -4.82 7.83 5.84
N ASP A 81 -4.73 8.78 6.78
CA ASP A 81 -3.97 8.65 8.03
C ASP A 81 -4.48 7.47 8.88
N TYR A 82 -5.80 7.33 9.00
CA TYR A 82 -6.40 6.18 9.67
C TYR A 82 -5.99 4.86 9.02
N LEU A 83 -6.09 4.75 7.70
CA LEU A 83 -5.77 3.50 6.99
C LEU A 83 -4.29 3.16 7.08
N TYR A 84 -3.39 4.14 7.07
CA TYR A 84 -1.98 3.92 7.38
C TYR A 84 -1.79 3.35 8.79
N ALA A 85 -2.34 4.00 9.81
CA ALA A 85 -2.21 3.57 11.20
C ALA A 85 -2.79 2.17 11.42
N HIS A 86 -4.00 1.93 10.92
CA HIS A 86 -4.69 0.64 11.08
C HIS A 86 -4.02 -0.48 10.29
N GLY A 87 -3.51 -0.16 9.10
CA GLY A 87 -2.71 -1.08 8.32
C GLY A 87 -1.45 -1.55 9.05
N LEU A 88 -0.75 -0.65 9.75
CA LEU A 88 0.42 -1.02 10.57
C LEU A 88 0.03 -1.91 11.77
N VAL A 89 -1.11 -1.65 12.41
CA VAL A 89 -1.63 -2.52 13.49
C VAL A 89 -1.88 -3.94 12.97
N ARG A 90 -2.43 -4.09 11.76
CA ARG A 90 -2.66 -5.41 11.14
C ARG A 90 -1.36 -6.16 10.85
N ILE A 91 -0.29 -5.45 10.49
CA ILE A 91 1.03 -6.05 10.24
C ILE A 91 1.69 -6.48 11.56
N GLU A 92 1.56 -5.66 12.60
CA GLU A 92 2.03 -6.00 13.95
C GLU A 92 1.34 -7.26 14.47
N GLN A 93 0.01 -7.37 14.31
CA GLN A 93 -0.76 -8.55 14.70
C GLN A 93 -0.36 -9.83 13.94
N ALA A 94 0.18 -9.69 12.72
CA ALA A 94 0.76 -10.79 11.96
C ALA A 94 2.16 -11.22 12.46
N GLY A 95 2.76 -10.45 13.37
CA GLY A 95 3.88 -10.87 14.23
C GLY A 95 5.28 -10.48 13.77
N SER A 96 5.48 -9.35 13.07
CA SER A 96 6.82 -8.89 12.68
C SER A 96 7.02 -7.37 12.87
N VAL A 97 7.92 -7.01 13.79
CA VAL A 97 8.31 -5.61 14.02
C VAL A 97 9.11 -5.08 12.82
N GLU A 98 9.91 -5.93 12.19
CA GLU A 98 10.67 -5.60 10.99
C GLU A 98 9.73 -5.25 9.82
N ALA A 99 8.63 -5.98 9.66
CA ALA A 99 7.60 -5.67 8.66
C ALA A 99 6.92 -4.32 8.94
N VAL A 100 6.65 -4.00 10.21
CA VAL A 100 6.11 -2.68 10.60
C VAL A 100 7.11 -1.58 10.24
N ASN A 101 8.39 -1.76 10.56
CA ASN A 101 9.44 -0.79 10.21
C ASN A 101 9.53 -0.58 8.69
N ASP A 102 9.48 -1.67 7.91
CA ASP A 102 9.55 -1.60 6.46
C ASP A 102 8.40 -0.80 5.84
N LEU A 103 7.18 -0.96 6.35
CA LEU A 103 6.02 -0.20 5.86
C LEU A 103 6.04 1.25 6.34
N ALA A 104 6.49 1.51 7.56
CA ALA A 104 6.67 2.88 8.04
C ALA A 104 7.70 3.65 7.20
N GLU A 105 8.83 3.01 6.89
CA GLU A 105 9.83 3.59 5.99
C GLU A 105 9.32 3.77 4.56
N LEU A 106 8.51 2.83 4.05
CA LEU A 106 7.85 2.98 2.75
C LEU A 106 6.95 4.21 2.71
N ILE A 107 6.09 4.39 3.73
CA ILE A 107 5.20 5.57 3.82
C ILE A 107 6.03 6.85 3.80
N ALA A 108 7.12 6.91 4.57
CA ALA A 108 7.99 8.08 4.62
C ALA A 108 8.70 8.36 3.27
N ILE A 109 9.21 7.32 2.59
CA ILE A 109 9.84 7.46 1.26
C ILE A 109 8.81 7.96 0.26
N CYS A 110 7.63 7.33 0.20
CA CYS A 110 6.58 7.73 -0.73
C CYS A 110 6.13 9.18 -0.50
N ALA A 111 5.99 9.61 0.75
CA ALA A 111 5.68 11.00 1.07
C ALA A 111 6.76 11.97 0.56
N TYR A 112 8.04 11.63 0.74
CA TYR A 112 9.16 12.41 0.18
C TYR A 112 9.12 12.46 -1.35
N LEU A 113 9.00 11.30 -2.01
CA LEU A 113 8.97 11.21 -3.47
C LEU A 113 7.83 12.03 -4.07
N ARG A 114 6.63 11.97 -3.46
CA ARG A 114 5.47 12.74 -3.90
C ARG A 114 5.62 14.23 -3.64
N ALA A 115 6.29 14.64 -2.56
CA ALA A 115 6.55 16.05 -2.27
C ALA A 115 7.56 16.67 -3.23
N GLU A 116 8.59 15.91 -3.63
CA GLU A 116 9.68 16.37 -4.51
C GLU A 116 9.45 16.06 -6.00
N ASP A 117 8.30 15.48 -6.36
CA ASP A 117 7.97 15.02 -7.72
C ASP A 117 9.04 14.07 -8.31
N VAL A 118 9.58 13.19 -7.47
CA VAL A 118 10.57 12.19 -7.83
C VAL A 118 9.87 10.85 -8.11
N PRO A 119 10.07 10.22 -9.27
CA PRO A 119 9.49 8.91 -9.55
C PRO A 119 10.16 7.81 -8.70
N GLY A 120 9.43 6.73 -8.41
CA GLY A 120 10.02 5.55 -7.74
C GLY A 120 9.15 4.90 -6.67
N ASP A 121 7.99 5.49 -6.37
CA ASP A 121 6.99 4.97 -5.44
C ASP A 121 6.56 3.54 -5.82
N GLY A 122 6.30 3.27 -7.09
CA GLY A 122 5.95 1.93 -7.57
C GLY A 122 7.04 0.88 -7.26
N ALA A 123 8.32 1.21 -7.48
CA ALA A 123 9.43 0.32 -7.18
C ALA A 123 9.60 0.11 -5.68
N ALA A 124 9.45 1.17 -4.88
CA ALA A 124 9.49 1.09 -3.42
C ALA A 124 8.37 0.21 -2.86
N TRP A 125 7.14 0.36 -3.36
CA TRP A 125 6.01 -0.49 -3.02
C TRP A 125 6.25 -1.95 -3.40
N ALA A 126 6.68 -2.21 -4.64
CA ALA A 126 6.88 -3.56 -5.13
C ALA A 126 7.97 -4.31 -4.33
N ALA A 127 9.10 -3.67 -4.08
CA ALA A 127 10.18 -4.24 -3.28
C ALA A 127 9.73 -4.49 -1.84
N THR A 128 9.10 -3.50 -1.21
CA THR A 128 8.65 -3.60 0.18
C THR A 128 7.66 -4.75 0.36
N ALA A 129 6.68 -4.89 -0.53
CA ALA A 129 5.71 -5.98 -0.43
C ALA A 129 6.35 -7.36 -0.68
N ALA A 130 7.27 -7.46 -1.64
CA ALA A 130 7.93 -8.73 -1.98
C ALA A 130 8.88 -9.23 -0.88
N THR A 131 9.55 -8.32 -0.16
CA THR A 131 10.58 -8.68 0.83
C THR A 131 10.24 -8.24 2.26
N LEU A 132 8.95 -8.06 2.55
CA LEU A 132 8.50 -7.45 3.79
C LEU A 132 9.05 -8.17 5.04
N GLY A 133 9.74 -7.42 5.91
CA GLY A 133 10.32 -7.93 7.15
C GLY A 133 11.57 -8.80 6.97
N ARG A 134 12.19 -8.78 5.78
CA ARG A 134 13.38 -9.61 5.46
C ARG A 134 14.71 -8.87 5.54
N GLY A 135 14.70 -7.57 5.84
CA GLY A 135 15.93 -6.76 5.97
C GLY A 135 16.71 -6.59 4.66
N ALA A 136 16.01 -6.57 3.52
CA ALA A 136 16.63 -6.53 2.18
C ALA A 136 16.56 -5.15 1.49
N LEU A 137 15.95 -4.15 2.12
CA LEU A 137 15.54 -2.91 1.45
C LEU A 137 16.56 -1.77 1.59
N ASP A 138 17.50 -1.85 2.53
CA ASP A 138 18.40 -0.75 2.89
C ASP A 138 19.21 -0.20 1.72
N GLU A 139 19.81 -1.08 0.91
CA GLU A 139 20.60 -0.69 -0.26
C GLU A 139 19.73 0.06 -1.28
N GLY A 140 18.57 -0.51 -1.61
CA GLY A 140 17.66 0.08 -2.59
C GLY A 140 17.03 1.38 -2.11
N ARG A 141 16.65 1.46 -0.83
CA ARG A 141 16.16 2.71 -0.21
C ARG A 141 17.23 3.79 -0.18
N SER A 142 18.49 3.43 0.06
CA SER A 142 19.61 4.37 0.07
C SER A 142 19.86 4.94 -1.34
N SER A 143 19.91 4.08 -2.35
CA SER A 143 20.07 4.51 -3.75
C SER A 143 18.91 5.41 -4.21
N LEU A 144 17.68 5.07 -3.83
CA LEU A 144 16.53 5.91 -4.14
C LEU A 144 16.59 7.28 -3.45
N ARG A 145 17.00 7.35 -2.17
CA ARG A 145 17.08 8.62 -1.42
C ARG A 145 18.25 9.51 -1.84
N LEU A 146 19.39 8.92 -2.19
CA LEU A 146 20.62 9.67 -2.48
C LEU A 146 20.75 10.01 -3.96
N ASP A 147 20.34 9.10 -4.83
CA ASP A 147 20.60 9.18 -6.27
C ASP A 147 19.32 9.26 -7.11
N ASN A 148 18.13 9.22 -6.48
CA ASN A 148 16.83 9.08 -7.15
C ASN A 148 16.76 7.86 -8.10
N ASP A 149 17.52 6.80 -7.79
CA ASP A 149 17.53 5.57 -8.59
C ASP A 149 16.64 4.49 -7.95
N PRO A 150 15.46 4.19 -8.54
CA PRO A 150 14.58 3.13 -8.07
C PRO A 150 15.04 1.73 -8.53
N SER A 151 16.03 1.64 -9.43
CA SER A 151 16.38 0.39 -10.11
C SER A 151 16.79 -0.76 -9.17
N PRO A 152 17.53 -0.53 -8.05
CA PRO A 152 17.85 -1.61 -7.14
C PRO A 152 16.61 -2.21 -6.46
N LEU A 153 15.61 -1.39 -6.11
CA LEU A 153 14.35 -1.85 -5.53
C LEU A 153 13.54 -2.65 -6.55
N GLU A 154 13.44 -2.16 -7.79
CA GLU A 154 12.74 -2.89 -8.84
C GLU A 154 13.39 -4.25 -9.13
N ARG A 155 14.74 -4.30 -9.23
CA ARG A 155 15.47 -5.57 -9.40
C ARG A 155 15.21 -6.52 -8.24
N LEU A 156 15.19 -6.03 -7.00
CA LEU A 156 14.92 -6.85 -5.81
C LEU A 156 13.50 -7.44 -5.87
N ALA A 157 12.51 -6.62 -6.21
CA ALA A 157 11.12 -7.07 -6.36
C ALA A 157 11.01 -8.16 -7.44
N ARG A 158 11.62 -7.94 -8.60
CA ARG A 158 11.62 -8.89 -9.74
C ARG A 158 12.31 -10.20 -9.40
N ALA A 159 13.47 -10.14 -8.74
CA ALA A 159 14.18 -11.33 -8.29
C ALA A 159 13.36 -12.17 -7.28
N THR A 160 12.47 -11.53 -6.51
CA THR A 160 11.69 -12.18 -5.46
C THR A 160 10.32 -12.68 -5.94
N ALA A 161 9.57 -11.84 -6.65
CA ALA A 161 8.18 -12.10 -7.04
C ALA A 161 8.01 -12.45 -8.53
N GLY A 162 9.05 -12.29 -9.34
CA GLY A 162 9.04 -12.55 -10.78
C GLY A 162 8.52 -11.38 -11.62
N ASP A 163 9.05 -11.26 -12.83
CA ASP A 163 8.82 -10.11 -13.72
C ASP A 163 7.34 -9.85 -14.02
N ALA A 164 6.60 -10.90 -14.38
CA ALA A 164 5.20 -10.76 -14.77
C ALA A 164 4.31 -10.21 -13.65
N HIS A 165 4.54 -10.62 -12.39
CA HIS A 165 3.77 -10.13 -11.25
C HIS A 165 4.12 -8.68 -10.93
N VAL A 166 5.41 -8.33 -10.97
CA VAL A 166 5.87 -6.95 -10.76
C VAL A 166 5.33 -6.03 -11.85
N ASP A 167 5.37 -6.44 -13.12
CA ASP A 167 4.83 -5.66 -14.24
C ASP A 167 3.33 -5.40 -14.07
N ALA A 168 2.58 -6.43 -13.67
CA ALA A 168 1.14 -6.30 -13.41
C ALA A 168 0.87 -5.31 -12.27
N ALA A 169 1.59 -5.42 -11.15
CA ALA A 169 1.45 -4.51 -10.01
C ALA A 169 1.81 -3.05 -10.38
N LEU A 170 2.92 -2.84 -11.09
CA LEU A 170 3.35 -1.51 -11.53
C LEU A 170 2.42 -0.89 -12.57
N ALA A 171 1.86 -1.69 -13.49
CA ALA A 171 0.84 -1.21 -14.42
C ALA A 171 -0.43 -0.79 -13.67
N ALA A 172 -0.89 -1.63 -12.74
CA ALA A 172 -2.07 -1.38 -11.93
C ALA A 172 -1.89 -0.14 -11.04
N HIS A 173 -0.70 0.06 -10.48
CA HIS A 173 -0.34 1.23 -9.68
C HIS A 173 -0.39 2.54 -10.51
N ARG A 174 0.25 2.56 -11.69
CA ARG A 174 0.30 3.75 -12.56
C ARG A 174 -1.07 4.27 -12.96
N VAL A 175 -2.04 3.39 -13.23
CA VAL A 175 -3.41 3.79 -13.60
C VAL A 175 -4.16 4.46 -12.44
N ARG A 176 -3.70 4.27 -11.20
CA ARG A 176 -4.37 4.76 -9.99
C ARG A 176 -3.75 6.04 -9.41
N LEU A 177 -2.62 6.51 -9.92
CA LEU A 177 -1.99 7.77 -9.48
C LEU A 177 -2.66 8.99 -10.11
N ARG A 178 -2.65 10.12 -9.39
CA ARG A 178 -3.02 11.45 -9.90
C ARG A 178 -1.79 12.19 -10.42
#